data_AF-A0A0S8E1J0-F1
#
_entry.id   AF-A0A0S8E1J0-F1
#
_cell.length_a   1.000
_cell.length_b   1.000
_cell.length_c   1.000
_cell.angle_alpha   90.00
_cell.angle_beta   90.00
_cell.angle_gamma   90.00
#
_symmetry.space_group_name_H-M   'P 1'
#
loop_
_entity.id
_entity.type
_entity.pdbx_description
1 polymer ?
#
loop_
_entity_poly.entity_id
_entity_poly.type
_entity_poly.pdbx_seq_one_letter_code
_entity_poly.pdbx_strand_id
1 'polypeptide(L)'
;MRGRLAVIAVSLLLAAGGLWAGEPAGQNAPAGAPKADPAQPTSDAQFFAELGYKDVAMAADTARALAILISEGKETGADYTACQAYLTKRGVLPDGWLHKAAPDAPTAKGRLAILVCKALGVKGGLWMRLLGPLPRLALHECAYLEVMAAGCDYGHVTGGELVGVIDRTDRLRSTGTRDEVPELEGEPSGAGEVTK
;
A
#
# COMPACT_ATOMS: atom_id res chain seq x y z
N MET A 1 -22.68 29.06 50.06
CA MET A 1 -21.22 28.81 50.06
C MET A 1 -20.82 28.19 48.73
N ARG A 2 -19.63 28.57 48.20
CA ARG A 2 -19.08 28.39 46.82
C ARG A 2 -19.56 29.52 45.87
N GLY A 3 -18.82 30.57 45.53
CA GLY A 3 -17.36 30.77 45.36
C GLY A 3 -16.94 30.25 43.99
N ARG A 4 -16.31 30.95 43.05
CA ARG A 4 -15.63 32.26 42.95
C ARG A 4 -15.46 32.56 41.44
N LEU A 5 -15.72 33.81 41.03
CA LEU A 5 -14.82 34.78 40.38
C LEU A 5 -14.48 34.62 38.89
N ALA A 6 -14.72 35.75 38.22
CA ALA A 6 -14.39 36.13 36.86
C ALA A 6 -12.87 36.30 36.63
N VAL A 7 -12.43 36.06 35.39
CA VAL A 7 -11.17 36.55 34.82
C VAL A 7 -11.50 36.92 33.36
N ILE A 8 -11.84 38.19 33.12
CA ILE A 8 -10.99 39.27 32.58
C ILE A 8 -10.57 39.01 31.11
N ALA A 9 -11.24 39.74 30.23
CA ALA A 9 -10.82 40.02 28.88
C ALA A 9 -9.56 40.90 28.87
N VAL A 10 -8.61 40.57 28.00
CA VAL A 10 -7.55 41.50 27.58
C VAL A 10 -7.46 41.44 26.07
N SER A 11 -8.07 42.44 25.44
CA SER A 11 -7.75 42.84 24.08
C SER A 11 -6.42 43.58 24.10
N LEU A 12 -5.45 43.18 23.28
CA LEU A 12 -4.31 44.03 22.94
C LEU A 12 -4.30 44.24 21.42
N LEU A 13 -4.62 45.47 21.05
CA LEU A 13 -4.55 46.01 19.70
C LEU A 13 -3.26 46.81 19.61
N LEU A 14 -2.40 46.57 18.62
CA LEU A 14 -1.47 47.61 18.13
C LEU A 14 -0.94 47.26 16.74
N ALA A 15 -1.27 48.15 15.81
CA ALA A 15 -0.77 48.22 14.45
C ALA A 15 0.46 49.15 14.38
N ALA A 16 1.48 48.72 13.64
CA ALA A 16 2.50 49.54 12.97
C ALA A 16 3.01 48.65 11.82
N GLY A 17 2.94 48.99 10.53
CA GLY A 17 3.30 50.26 9.92
C GLY A 17 4.79 50.27 9.63
N GLY A 18 5.23 49.81 8.44
CA GLY A 18 6.65 49.87 8.07
C GLY A 18 7.06 49.02 6.86
N LEU A 19 6.81 49.58 5.67
CA LEU A 19 7.37 49.18 4.38
C LEU A 19 8.89 49.46 4.35
N TRP A 20 9.74 48.45 4.09
CA TRP A 20 11.02 48.63 3.38
C TRP A 20 11.32 47.42 2.51
N ALA A 21 11.71 47.75 1.28
CA ALA A 21 11.97 46.86 0.16
C ALA A 21 13.42 46.39 0.13
N GLY A 22 13.65 45.26 -0.54
CA GLY A 22 14.92 44.94 -1.19
C GLY A 22 15.60 43.68 -0.67
N GLU A 23 15.22 42.52 -1.24
CA GLU A 23 16.10 41.35 -1.23
C GLU A 23 16.37 40.92 -2.69
N PRO A 24 17.63 40.64 -3.06
CA PRO A 24 18.09 40.75 -4.44
C PRO A 24 17.67 39.58 -5.33
N ALA A 25 17.26 39.92 -6.54
CA ALA A 25 17.16 39.03 -7.67
C ALA A 25 18.53 38.42 -7.99
N GLY A 26 18.57 37.10 -8.18
CA GLY A 26 19.62 36.45 -8.95
C GLY A 26 20.10 35.12 -8.39
N GLN A 27 19.45 34.03 -8.77
CA GLN A 27 20.05 33.04 -9.67
C GLN A 27 18.99 31.99 -10.04
N ASN A 28 18.43 32.17 -11.24
CA ASN A 28 17.68 31.13 -11.92
C ASN A 28 18.66 30.00 -12.27
N ALA A 29 18.63 28.91 -11.51
CA ALA A 29 19.13 27.63 -11.99
C ALA A 29 18.23 27.18 -13.16
N PRO A 30 18.78 26.72 -14.29
CA PRO A 30 17.97 26.29 -15.41
C PRO A 30 17.06 25.14 -14.96
N ALA A 31 15.76 25.35 -15.12
CA ALA A 31 14.74 24.33 -14.97
C ALA A 31 15.19 23.11 -15.79
N GLY A 32 15.53 22.04 -15.07
CA GLY A 32 15.71 20.73 -15.69
C GLY A 32 14.46 20.44 -16.51
N ALA A 33 14.68 20.08 -17.77
CA ALA A 33 13.63 19.71 -18.70
C ALA A 33 12.58 18.82 -18.01
N PRO A 34 11.27 18.98 -18.32
CA PRO A 34 10.27 18.04 -17.83
C PRO A 34 10.73 16.65 -18.26
N LYS A 35 11.10 15.83 -17.29
CA LYS A 35 11.34 14.41 -17.50
C LYS A 35 10.03 13.90 -18.07
N ALA A 36 10.01 13.63 -19.38
CA ALA A 36 8.81 13.15 -20.05
C ALA A 36 8.29 11.97 -19.25
N ASP A 37 7.08 12.09 -18.72
CA ASP A 37 6.40 10.96 -18.12
C ASP A 37 6.41 9.84 -19.17
N PRO A 38 6.90 8.64 -18.83
CA PRO A 38 6.81 7.52 -19.75
C PRO A 38 5.34 7.39 -20.15
N ALA A 39 5.10 7.24 -21.45
CA ALA A 39 3.75 7.13 -22.00
C ALA A 39 2.94 6.14 -21.15
N GLN A 40 1.81 6.60 -20.60
CA GLN A 40 0.98 5.74 -19.76
C GLN A 40 0.57 4.50 -20.57
N PRO A 41 0.78 3.28 -20.05
CA PRO A 41 0.44 2.08 -20.80
C PRO A 41 -1.06 2.08 -21.13
N THR A 42 -1.35 1.87 -22.41
CA THR A 42 -2.67 2.03 -23.02
C THR A 42 -3.65 0.92 -22.61
N SER A 43 -3.14 -0.19 -22.04
CA SER A 43 -3.94 -1.28 -21.48
C SER A 43 -3.31 -1.87 -20.22
N ASP A 44 -4.11 -2.55 -19.39
CA ASP A 44 -3.63 -3.23 -18.19
C ASP A 44 -2.65 -4.37 -18.52
N ALA A 45 -2.89 -5.09 -19.62
CA ALA A 45 -1.98 -6.13 -20.09
C ALA A 45 -0.59 -5.58 -20.44
N GLN A 46 -0.53 -4.44 -21.14
CA GLN A 46 0.74 -3.77 -21.44
C GLN A 46 1.41 -3.26 -20.16
N PHE A 47 0.65 -2.69 -19.23
CA PHE A 47 1.17 -2.27 -17.93
C PHE A 47 1.85 -3.43 -17.18
N PHE A 48 1.19 -4.58 -17.05
CA PHE A 48 1.79 -5.73 -16.36
C PHE A 48 2.98 -6.34 -17.13
N ALA A 49 2.94 -6.33 -18.46
CA ALA A 49 4.06 -6.79 -19.29
C ALA A 49 5.31 -5.91 -19.06
N GLU A 50 5.17 -4.58 -19.09
CA GLU A 50 6.26 -3.64 -18.82
C GLU A 50 6.75 -3.71 -17.37
N LEU A 51 5.80 -3.81 -16.42
CA LEU A 51 6.11 -3.96 -15.01
C LEU A 51 6.94 -5.21 -14.75
N GLY A 52 6.67 -6.33 -15.43
CA GLY A 52 7.41 -7.59 -15.26
C GLY A 52 8.92 -7.47 -15.47
N TYR A 53 9.38 -6.52 -16.28
CA TYR A 53 10.80 -6.29 -16.58
C TYR A 53 11.47 -5.21 -15.71
N LYS A 54 10.73 -4.55 -14.81
CA LYS A 54 11.32 -3.54 -13.91
C LYS A 54 12.13 -4.18 -12.79
N ASP A 55 13.35 -3.70 -12.59
CA ASP A 55 14.21 -4.15 -11.48
C ASP A 55 13.61 -3.79 -10.11
N VAL A 56 12.97 -2.62 -10.01
CA VAL A 56 12.35 -2.11 -8.77
C VAL A 56 10.97 -1.56 -9.08
N ALA A 57 9.95 -2.05 -8.38
CA ALA A 57 8.59 -1.54 -8.44
C ALA A 57 8.45 -0.27 -7.61
N MET A 58 7.95 0.80 -8.22
CA MET A 58 7.75 2.08 -7.54
C MET A 58 6.37 2.16 -6.89
N ALA A 59 6.18 3.17 -6.04
CA ALA A 59 4.90 3.41 -5.37
C ALA A 59 3.76 3.60 -6.38
N ALA A 60 4.03 4.27 -7.51
CA ALA A 60 3.07 4.42 -8.61
C ALA A 60 2.66 3.08 -9.23
N ASP A 61 3.63 2.20 -9.51
CA ASP A 61 3.37 0.86 -10.05
C ASP A 61 2.50 0.04 -9.09
N THR A 62 2.83 0.07 -7.80
CA THR A 62 2.08 -0.65 -6.76
C THR A 62 0.66 -0.14 -6.62
N ALA A 63 0.45 1.18 -6.62
CA ALA A 63 -0.87 1.77 -6.52
C ALA A 63 -1.73 1.41 -7.73
N ARG A 64 -1.18 1.48 -8.95
CA ARG A 64 -1.90 1.10 -10.17
C ARG A 64 -2.23 -0.39 -10.19
N ALA A 65 -1.27 -1.25 -9.87
CA ALA A 65 -1.48 -2.69 -9.85
C ALA A 65 -2.57 -3.12 -8.85
N LEU A 66 -2.58 -2.53 -7.65
CA LEU A 66 -3.64 -2.75 -6.66
C LEU A 66 -5.00 -2.18 -7.09
N ALA A 67 -5.02 -1.01 -7.74
CA ALA A 67 -6.26 -0.42 -8.25
C ALA A 67 -6.91 -1.30 -9.32
N ILE A 68 -6.11 -1.86 -10.24
CA ILE A 68 -6.57 -2.82 -11.25
C ILE A 68 -7.14 -4.07 -10.57
N LEU A 69 -6.41 -4.63 -9.61
CA LEU A 69 -6.84 -5.80 -8.83
C LEU A 69 -8.20 -5.56 -8.13
N ILE A 70 -8.35 -4.43 -7.43
CA ILE A 70 -9.55 -4.17 -6.62
C ILE A 70 -10.74 -3.74 -7.49
N SER A 71 -10.48 -3.08 -8.63
CA SER A 71 -11.52 -2.69 -9.57
C SER A 71 -11.97 -3.82 -10.51
N GLU A 72 -11.34 -5.00 -10.44
CA GLU A 72 -11.55 -6.09 -11.41
C GLU A 72 -11.30 -5.63 -12.86
N GLY A 73 -10.31 -4.75 -13.06
CA GLY A 73 -9.99 -4.17 -14.38
C GLY A 73 -11.03 -3.17 -14.91
N LYS A 74 -11.96 -2.69 -14.08
CA LYS A 74 -12.99 -1.70 -14.51
C LYS A 74 -12.49 -0.25 -14.44
N GLU A 75 -11.43 0.02 -13.69
CA GLU A 75 -10.81 1.34 -13.53
C GLU A 75 -9.37 1.30 -14.07
N THR A 76 -9.25 1.22 -15.40
CA THR A 76 -7.97 1.14 -16.12
C THR A 76 -7.42 2.54 -16.44
N GLY A 77 -6.12 2.74 -16.29
CA GLY A 77 -5.41 3.92 -16.81
C GLY A 77 -5.48 5.18 -15.94
N ALA A 78 -5.80 5.04 -14.65
CA ALA A 78 -5.82 6.15 -13.71
C ALA A 78 -4.39 6.59 -13.32
N ASP A 79 -4.18 7.90 -13.19
CA ASP A 79 -2.94 8.47 -12.66
C ASP A 79 -2.70 8.05 -11.21
N TYR A 80 -1.46 8.17 -10.73
CA TYR A 80 -1.07 7.79 -9.37
C TYR A 80 -2.00 8.37 -8.29
N THR A 81 -2.35 9.66 -8.41
CA THR A 81 -3.24 10.36 -7.48
C THR A 81 -4.65 9.79 -7.49
N ALA A 82 -5.16 9.42 -8.67
CA ALA A 82 -6.47 8.79 -8.83
C ALA A 82 -6.47 7.36 -8.28
N CYS A 83 -5.42 6.57 -8.52
CA CYS A 83 -5.25 5.25 -7.90
C CYS A 83 -5.21 5.36 -6.37
N GLN A 84 -4.47 6.33 -5.83
CA GLN A 84 -4.42 6.55 -4.38
C GLN A 84 -5.81 6.89 -3.82
N ALA A 85 -6.51 7.86 -4.42
CA ALA A 85 -7.84 8.26 -3.97
C ALA A 85 -8.83 7.09 -4.01
N TYR A 86 -8.77 6.27 -5.07
CA TYR A 86 -9.56 5.06 -5.20
C TYR A 86 -9.29 4.05 -4.07
N LEU A 87 -8.01 3.76 -3.82
CA LEU A 87 -7.61 2.79 -2.80
C LEU A 87 -7.89 3.28 -1.37
N THR A 88 -7.78 4.57 -1.11
CA THR A 88 -8.17 5.19 0.17
C THR A 88 -9.67 5.07 0.38
N LYS A 89 -10.49 5.38 -0.64
CA LYS A 89 -11.95 5.23 -0.59
C LYS A 89 -12.38 3.79 -0.29
N ARG A 90 -11.60 2.80 -0.74
CA ARG A 90 -11.82 1.37 -0.48
C ARG A 90 -11.26 0.88 0.87
N GLY A 91 -10.63 1.75 1.66
CA GLY A 91 -10.05 1.40 2.97
C GLY A 91 -8.76 0.59 2.91
N VAL A 92 -8.21 0.36 1.71
CA VAL A 92 -6.97 -0.40 1.50
C VAL A 92 -5.76 0.46 1.85
N LEU A 93 -5.82 1.75 1.58
CA LEU A 93 -4.82 2.71 2.03
C LEU A 93 -5.33 3.39 3.32
N PRO A 94 -4.63 3.24 4.46
CA PRO A 94 -4.86 4.14 5.59
C PRO A 94 -4.41 5.56 5.23
N ASP A 95 -5.11 6.56 5.75
CA ASP A 95 -4.80 7.97 5.50
C ASP A 95 -3.33 8.28 5.80
N GLY A 96 -2.65 8.94 4.85
CA GLY A 96 -1.27 9.41 5.01
C GLY A 96 -0.16 8.38 4.74
N TRP A 97 -0.47 7.13 4.37
CA TRP A 97 0.57 6.09 4.22
C TRP A 97 1.26 6.10 2.84
N LEU A 98 0.48 6.09 1.77
CA LEU A 98 0.98 6.24 0.39
C LEU A 98 1.01 7.71 -0.03
N HIS A 99 0.18 8.57 0.55
CA HIS A 99 0.21 10.03 0.32
C HIS A 99 1.55 10.69 0.71
N LYS A 100 2.32 10.09 1.62
CA LYS A 100 3.68 10.55 1.97
C LYS A 100 4.76 9.98 1.06
N ALA A 101 4.47 8.92 0.32
CA ALA A 101 5.42 8.32 -0.62
C ALA A 101 5.30 9.03 -1.97
N ALA A 102 6.42 9.61 -2.42
CA ALA A 102 6.53 10.12 -3.77
C ALA A 102 6.26 8.97 -4.80
N PRO A 103 5.70 9.26 -5.98
CA PRO A 103 5.35 8.25 -6.99
C PRO A 103 6.53 7.37 -7.42
N ASP A 104 7.73 7.94 -7.38
CA ASP A 104 9.02 7.34 -7.72
C ASP A 104 9.73 6.68 -6.53
N ALA A 105 9.10 6.62 -5.36
CA ALA A 105 9.66 5.96 -4.19
C ALA A 105 9.64 4.42 -4.38
N PRO A 106 10.75 3.72 -4.09
CA PRO A 106 10.78 2.26 -4.11
C PRO A 106 9.76 1.62 -3.17
N THR A 107 9.10 0.58 -3.64
CA THR A 107 8.15 -0.18 -2.81
C THR A 107 8.90 -1.21 -1.98
N ALA A 108 8.69 -1.16 -0.67
CA ALA A 108 9.20 -2.16 0.27
C ALA A 108 8.23 -3.35 0.41
N LYS A 109 8.75 -4.56 0.58
CA LYS A 109 7.98 -5.81 0.72
C LYS A 109 6.94 -5.75 1.83
N GLY A 110 7.30 -5.24 3.01
CA GLY A 110 6.37 -5.11 4.13
C GLY A 110 5.26 -4.10 3.89
N ARG A 111 5.54 -3.03 3.10
CA ARG A 111 4.50 -2.08 2.69
C ARG A 111 3.51 -2.73 1.72
N LEU A 112 4.02 -3.45 0.72
CA LEU A 112 3.18 -4.21 -0.19
C LEU A 112 2.32 -5.24 0.57
N ALA A 113 2.91 -5.97 1.52
CA ALA A 113 2.20 -6.98 2.31
C ALA A 113 1.02 -6.40 3.09
N ILE A 114 1.18 -5.22 3.71
CA ILE A 114 0.06 -4.54 4.40
C ILE A 114 -1.08 -4.24 3.44
N LEU A 115 -0.77 -3.75 2.24
CA LEU A 115 -1.77 -3.42 1.23
C LEU A 115 -2.48 -4.67 0.73
N VAL A 116 -1.75 -5.77 0.51
CA VAL A 116 -2.31 -7.07 0.13
C VAL A 116 -3.24 -7.62 1.22
N CYS A 117 -2.79 -7.65 2.48
CA CYS A 117 -3.64 -8.07 3.60
C CYS A 117 -4.94 -7.27 3.67
N LYS A 118 -4.85 -5.94 3.47
CA LYS A 118 -6.04 -5.08 3.45
C LYS A 118 -6.94 -5.30 2.24
N ALA A 119 -6.37 -5.51 1.06
CA ALA A 119 -7.12 -5.80 -0.15
C ALA A 119 -7.87 -7.15 -0.03
N LEU A 120 -7.28 -8.12 0.67
CA LEU A 120 -7.89 -9.42 0.97
C LEU A 120 -8.85 -9.39 2.17
N GLY A 121 -8.85 -8.34 2.98
CA GLY A 121 -9.61 -8.31 4.24
C GLY A 121 -9.08 -9.28 5.30
N VAL A 122 -7.82 -9.70 5.19
CA VAL A 122 -7.18 -10.64 6.12
C VAL A 122 -6.97 -9.96 7.47
N LYS A 123 -7.61 -10.52 8.50
CA LYS A 123 -7.45 -10.08 9.89
C LYS A 123 -6.11 -10.53 10.48
N GLY A 124 -5.57 -11.63 9.95
CA GLY A 124 -4.35 -12.28 10.40
C GLY A 124 -4.44 -12.88 11.80
N GLY A 125 -3.27 -13.30 12.30
CA GLY A 125 -3.10 -13.85 13.65
C GLY A 125 -3.38 -12.85 14.79
N LEU A 126 -3.35 -13.36 16.03
CA LEU A 126 -3.70 -12.60 17.24
C LEU A 126 -2.97 -11.25 17.33
N TRP A 127 -1.67 -11.22 16.98
CA TRP A 127 -0.86 -10.00 17.03
C TRP A 127 -1.30 -8.93 16.03
N MET A 128 -1.75 -9.29 14.82
CA MET A 128 -2.28 -8.33 13.85
C MET A 128 -3.64 -7.77 14.28
N ARG A 129 -4.41 -8.54 15.06
CA ARG A 129 -5.68 -8.06 15.63
C ARG A 129 -5.46 -7.07 16.78
N LEU A 130 -4.39 -7.25 17.56
CA LEU A 130 -4.06 -6.39 18.70
C LEU A 130 -3.33 -5.10 18.27
N LEU A 131 -2.34 -5.22 17.38
CA LEU A 131 -1.43 -4.13 17.01
C LEU A 131 -1.75 -3.52 15.63
N GLY A 132 -2.68 -4.11 14.88
CA GLY A 132 -2.92 -3.80 13.49
C GLY A 132 -1.88 -4.41 12.54
N PRO A 133 -2.02 -4.17 11.23
CA PRO A 133 -1.11 -4.71 10.23
C PRO A 133 0.24 -3.97 10.28
N LEU A 134 1.22 -4.57 10.96
CA LEU A 134 2.62 -4.14 10.95
C LEU A 134 3.36 -4.77 9.76
N PRO A 135 4.37 -4.11 9.16
CA PRO A 135 5.01 -4.59 7.92
C PRO A 135 5.52 -6.02 8.02
N ARG A 136 6.20 -6.34 9.12
CA ARG A 136 6.74 -7.67 9.41
C ARG A 136 5.64 -8.72 9.58
N LEU A 137 4.58 -8.40 10.32
CA LEU A 137 3.48 -9.33 10.58
C LEU A 137 2.67 -9.59 9.31
N ALA A 138 2.35 -8.54 8.56
CA ALA A 138 1.65 -8.65 7.29
C ALA A 138 2.45 -9.46 6.27
N LEU A 139 3.79 -9.31 6.23
CA LEU A 139 4.63 -10.11 5.36
C LEU A 139 4.62 -11.59 5.75
N HIS A 140 4.67 -11.90 7.05
CA HIS A 140 4.53 -13.27 7.53
C HIS A 140 3.17 -13.87 7.16
N GLU A 141 2.09 -13.11 7.32
CA GLU A 141 0.74 -13.55 6.95
C GLU A 141 0.61 -13.76 5.44
N CYS A 142 1.11 -12.84 4.62
CA CYS A 142 1.13 -12.99 3.16
C CYS A 142 1.98 -14.17 2.69
N ALA A 143 3.03 -14.51 3.43
CA ALA A 143 3.85 -15.70 3.17
C ALA A 143 3.12 -16.99 3.55
N TYR A 144 2.39 -16.99 4.67
CA TYR A 144 1.54 -18.11 5.08
C TYR A 144 0.40 -18.37 4.07
N LEU A 145 -0.19 -17.31 3.53
CA LEU A 145 -1.19 -17.37 2.46
C LEU A 145 -0.59 -17.70 1.08
N GLU A 146 0.73 -17.89 0.99
CA GLU A 146 1.47 -18.17 -0.25
C GLU A 146 1.34 -17.08 -1.33
N VAL A 147 0.93 -15.87 -0.96
CA VAL A 147 0.76 -14.74 -1.89
C VAL A 147 2.10 -14.02 -2.11
N MET A 148 2.93 -13.91 -1.07
CA MET A 148 4.26 -13.28 -1.13
C MET A 148 5.34 -14.26 -0.66
N ALA A 149 6.56 -14.13 -1.20
CA ALA A 149 7.70 -14.85 -0.65
C ALA A 149 8.13 -14.24 0.70
N ALA A 150 8.55 -15.10 1.64
CA ALA A 150 9.16 -14.66 2.88
C ALA A 150 10.47 -13.87 2.63
N GLY A 151 10.84 -12.99 3.56
CA GLY A 151 12.07 -12.23 3.46
C GLY A 151 12.11 -11.01 4.38
N CYS A 152 13.00 -10.07 4.07
CA CYS A 152 13.11 -8.80 4.78
C CYS A 152 11.98 -7.85 4.37
N ASP A 153 11.28 -7.27 5.34
CA ASP A 153 10.18 -6.35 5.15
C ASP A 153 10.59 -4.99 4.56
N TYR A 154 11.85 -4.59 4.77
CA TYR A 154 12.45 -3.41 4.15
C TYR A 154 13.06 -3.67 2.76
N GLY A 155 13.09 -4.92 2.29
CA GLY A 155 13.59 -5.27 0.96
C GLY A 155 12.73 -4.66 -0.14
N HIS A 156 13.34 -4.27 -1.26
CA HIS A 156 12.59 -3.79 -2.42
C HIS A 156 11.84 -4.93 -3.10
N VAL A 157 10.74 -4.57 -3.75
CA VAL A 157 9.94 -5.48 -4.59
C VAL A 157 10.35 -5.25 -6.03
N THR A 158 10.69 -6.32 -6.75
CA THR A 158 10.90 -6.24 -8.20
C THR A 158 9.56 -6.15 -8.94
N GLY A 159 9.58 -5.68 -10.18
CA GLY A 159 8.38 -5.62 -10.99
C GLY A 159 7.74 -7.00 -11.22
N GLY A 160 8.56 -8.01 -11.55
CA GLY A 160 8.10 -9.40 -11.68
C GLY A 160 7.54 -9.99 -10.38
N GLU A 161 8.16 -9.68 -9.22
CA GLU A 161 7.59 -10.05 -7.92
C GLU A 161 6.21 -9.42 -7.71
N LEU A 162 6.05 -8.11 -8.01
CA LEU A 162 4.77 -7.42 -7.86
C LEU A 162 3.69 -8.05 -8.76
N VAL A 163 3.98 -8.33 -10.03
CA VAL A 163 3.05 -9.02 -10.94
C VAL A 163 2.61 -10.36 -10.34
N GLY A 164 3.55 -11.18 -9.89
CA GLY A 164 3.25 -12.48 -9.30
C GLY A 164 2.45 -12.38 -7.99
N VAL A 165 2.68 -11.34 -7.18
CA VAL A 165 1.89 -11.08 -5.98
C VAL A 165 0.45 -10.74 -6.34
N ILE A 166 0.23 -9.88 -7.33
CA ILE A 166 -1.12 -9.51 -7.77
C ILE A 166 -1.89 -10.72 -8.31
N ASP A 167 -1.25 -11.52 -9.16
CA ASP A 167 -1.84 -12.75 -9.72
C ASP A 167 -2.27 -13.74 -8.61
N ARG A 168 -1.38 -14.03 -7.66
CA ARG A 168 -1.72 -14.91 -6.53
C ARG A 168 -2.77 -14.32 -5.61
N THR A 169 -2.78 -13.00 -5.43
CA THR A 169 -3.81 -12.30 -4.65
C THR A 169 -5.17 -12.43 -5.32
N ASP A 170 -5.25 -12.21 -6.64
CA ASP A 170 -6.49 -12.33 -7.41
C ASP A 170 -7.03 -13.76 -7.37
N ARG A 171 -6.13 -14.74 -7.56
CA ARG A 171 -6.47 -16.16 -7.45
C ARG A 171 -7.05 -16.48 -6.08
N LEU A 172 -6.40 -16.04 -4.99
CA LEU A 172 -6.90 -16.28 -3.64
C LEU A 172 -8.26 -15.62 -3.39
N ARG A 173 -8.51 -14.43 -3.93
CA ARG A 173 -9.83 -13.77 -3.86
C ARG A 173 -10.90 -14.57 -4.58
N SER A 174 -10.56 -15.13 -5.74
CA SER A 174 -11.51 -15.90 -6.56
C SER A 174 -11.88 -17.25 -5.96
N THR A 175 -10.98 -17.88 -5.21
CA THR A 175 -11.19 -19.20 -4.59
C THR A 175 -11.75 -19.14 -3.17
N GLY A 176 -11.84 -17.94 -2.57
CA GLY A 176 -12.07 -17.76 -1.14
C GLY A 176 -10.76 -17.81 -0.35
N THR A 177 -10.68 -17.02 0.73
CA THR A 177 -9.49 -16.99 1.60
C THR A 177 -9.33 -18.36 2.27
N ARG A 178 -8.10 -18.82 2.53
CA ARG A 178 -7.85 -20.10 3.24
C ARG A 178 -8.55 -20.22 4.62
N ASP A 179 -9.01 -19.10 5.19
CA ASP A 179 -9.87 -19.05 6.38
C ASP A 179 -11.31 -19.57 6.15
N GLU A 180 -11.72 -19.78 4.90
CA GLU A 180 -13.04 -20.31 4.49
C GLU A 180 -12.97 -21.74 3.90
N VAL A 181 -11.80 -22.37 3.88
CA VAL A 181 -11.66 -23.76 3.42
C VAL A 181 -12.02 -24.70 4.58
N PRO A 182 -13.02 -25.58 4.44
CA PRO A 182 -13.32 -26.60 5.44
C PRO A 182 -12.07 -27.43 5.69
N GLU A 183 -11.83 -27.71 6.97
CA GLU A 183 -10.84 -28.66 7.44
C GLU A 183 -10.73 -29.84 6.48
N LEU A 184 -9.53 -30.06 5.95
CA LEU A 184 -9.24 -31.25 5.14
C LEU A 184 -9.31 -32.46 6.07
N GLU A 185 -10.53 -32.97 6.27
CA GLU A 185 -10.77 -34.29 6.83
C GLU A 185 -10.19 -35.33 5.85
N GLY A 186 -9.17 -36.05 6.34
CA GLY A 186 -9.02 -37.48 6.05
C GLY A 186 -7.95 -37.86 5.04
N GLU A 187 -6.83 -38.35 5.55
CA GLU A 187 -6.42 -39.73 5.23
C GLU A 187 -6.08 -40.46 6.54
N PRO A 188 -6.92 -41.41 7.01
CA PRO A 188 -6.46 -42.41 7.96
C PRO A 188 -5.58 -43.40 7.21
N SER A 189 -4.26 -43.22 7.26
CA SER A 189 -3.31 -44.27 6.85
C SER A 189 -3.42 -45.44 7.83
N GLY A 190 -4.24 -46.42 7.47
CA GLY A 190 -4.31 -47.71 8.14
C GLY A 190 -2.96 -48.43 8.05
N ALA A 191 -2.31 -48.61 9.20
CA ALA A 191 -1.30 -49.64 9.37
C ALA A 191 -1.88 -50.67 10.35
N GLY A 192 -2.42 -51.74 9.76
CA GLY A 192 -2.97 -52.88 10.46
C GLY A 192 -1.92 -53.54 11.35
N GLU A 193 -2.40 -53.83 12.55
CA GLU A 193 -1.93 -54.84 13.48
C GLU A 193 -1.51 -56.13 12.75
N VAL A 194 -0.27 -56.58 12.95
CA VAL A 194 0.17 -57.94 12.63
C VAL A 194 0.66 -58.59 13.91
N THR A 195 -0.27 -59.23 14.61
CA THR A 195 0.00 -60.27 15.60
C THR A 195 0.08 -61.62 14.88
N LYS A 196 1.24 -62.28 14.95
CA LYS A 196 1.32 -63.73 15.07
C LYS A 196 2.65 -64.15 15.66
#